data_AF-A0A4Q2DJM3-F1
#
_entry.id   AF-A0A4Q2DJM3-F1
#
_cell.length_a   1.000
_cell.length_b   1.000
_cell.length_c   1.000
_cell.angle_alpha   90.00
_cell.angle_beta   90.00
_cell.angle_gamma   90.00
#
_symmetry.space_group_name_H-M   'P 1'
#
loop_
_entity.id
_entity.type
_entity.pdbx_description
1 polymer ?
#
loop_
_entity_poly.entity_id
_entity_poly.type
_entity_poly.pdbx_seq_one_letter_code
_entity_poly.pdbx_strand_id
1 'polypeptide(L)'
;MDSPFSEYLDSGYSPSDAEIPLIKAFIQQKLDVICSIDKEIKDIEDSLATLKARRKSNKIFIRKHQALIAPIKLLPPDILSTIFLACLPVIESTEAAMTPNHPTVMISHVCRQWRQLAFDTPLLWSRIQLVLPSVNCEPYFPNEADHANRETAALFDSVVQRLFDATTIWLSRSKGCPLSILMEASEGAGGGFITPQLKILEGSILMGSGKLVSLLLSESKRWEQVRFKLGIIGNNPKSQLSRLLFLNPQDVPILRKASVVINLLEDLEVPINPTVEPTRLWDGIAMGTIHGQALQSLTLACPKAATKLKTLQGGKG
;
A
#
# COMPACT_ATOMS: atom_id res chain seq x y z
N MET A 1 -56.46 -11.77 -40.49
CA MET A 1 -57.02 -12.20 -41.78
C MET A 1 -56.25 -13.42 -42.19
N ASP A 2 -56.91 -14.57 -42.13
CA ASP A 2 -56.36 -15.86 -42.54
C ASP A 2 -56.25 -15.92 -44.07
N SER A 3 -55.24 -16.64 -44.56
CA SER A 3 -54.94 -16.73 -45.99
C SER A 3 -56.06 -17.50 -46.71
N PRO A 4 -56.53 -17.06 -47.88
CA PRO A 4 -57.45 -17.86 -48.69
C PRO A 4 -56.83 -19.18 -49.18
N PHE A 5 -55.51 -19.36 -49.02
CA PHE A 5 -54.78 -20.58 -49.35
C PHE A 5 -54.40 -21.41 -48.11
N SER A 6 -54.97 -21.11 -46.93
CA SER A 6 -54.56 -21.73 -45.66
C SER A 6 -54.68 -23.26 -45.65
N GLU A 7 -55.69 -23.82 -46.34
CA GLU A 7 -55.91 -25.28 -46.41
C GLU A 7 -54.88 -26.02 -47.25
N TYR A 8 -54.11 -25.30 -48.09
CA TYR A 8 -53.08 -25.87 -48.95
C TYR A 8 -51.66 -25.73 -48.38
N LEU A 9 -51.49 -24.97 -47.30
CA LEU A 9 -50.21 -24.82 -46.61
C LEU A 9 -49.78 -26.18 -46.03
N ASP A 10 -48.50 -26.53 -46.19
CA ASP A 10 -47.92 -27.82 -45.78
C ASP A 10 -48.51 -29.08 -46.44
N SER A 11 -49.35 -28.91 -47.46
CA SER A 11 -49.82 -29.98 -48.33
C SER A 11 -48.89 -30.13 -49.55
N GLY A 12 -48.81 -31.33 -50.14
CA GLY A 12 -48.09 -31.55 -51.41
C GLY A 12 -48.79 -30.94 -52.64
N TYR A 13 -49.68 -29.97 -52.44
CA TYR A 13 -50.50 -29.35 -53.49
C TYR A 13 -49.68 -28.45 -54.40
N SER A 14 -49.90 -28.59 -55.71
CA SER A 14 -49.28 -27.75 -56.74
C SER A 14 -50.28 -26.71 -57.24
N PRO A 15 -50.05 -25.40 -57.02
CA PRO A 15 -50.95 -24.35 -57.47
C PRO A 15 -51.00 -24.25 -58.99
N SER A 16 -52.17 -23.88 -59.52
CA SER A 16 -52.39 -23.66 -60.96
C SER A 16 -51.79 -22.33 -61.43
N ASP A 17 -51.61 -22.19 -62.75
CA ASP A 17 -51.07 -20.97 -63.38
C ASP A 17 -51.90 -19.70 -63.07
N ALA A 18 -53.19 -19.84 -62.77
CA ALA A 18 -54.08 -18.73 -62.39
C ALA A 18 -53.98 -18.37 -60.90
N GLU A 19 -53.59 -19.29 -60.03
CA GLU A 19 -53.46 -19.09 -58.58
C GLU A 19 -52.10 -18.50 -58.20
N ILE A 20 -51.04 -18.81 -58.94
CA ILE A 20 -49.68 -18.30 -58.71
C ILE A 20 -49.64 -16.76 -58.61
N PRO A 21 -50.28 -15.96 -59.49
CA PRO A 21 -50.32 -14.51 -59.36
C PRO A 21 -51.04 -14.03 -58.09
N LEU A 22 -52.12 -14.72 -57.67
CA LEU A 22 -52.87 -14.38 -56.46
C LEU A 22 -52.07 -14.64 -55.20
N ILE A 23 -51.37 -15.78 -55.14
CA ILE A 23 -50.45 -16.12 -54.05
C ILE A 23 -49.32 -15.08 -53.97
N LYS A 24 -48.72 -14.72 -55.10
CA LYS A 24 -47.68 -13.68 -55.16
C LYS A 24 -48.18 -12.32 -54.65
N ALA A 25 -49.38 -11.90 -55.04
CA ALA A 25 -49.98 -10.65 -54.57
C ALA A 25 -50.22 -10.67 -53.05
N PHE A 26 -50.67 -11.80 -52.50
CA PHE A 26 -50.87 -11.94 -51.05
C PHE A 26 -49.54 -11.93 -50.29
N ILE A 27 -48.50 -12.58 -50.82
CA ILE A 27 -47.14 -12.49 -50.28
C ILE A 27 -46.66 -11.04 -50.30
N GLN A 28 -46.82 -10.33 -51.42
CA GLN A 28 -46.41 -8.94 -51.54
C GLN A 28 -47.12 -8.05 -50.51
N GLN A 29 -48.42 -8.22 -50.31
CA GLN A 29 -49.17 -7.52 -49.27
C GLN A 29 -48.55 -7.72 -47.87
N LYS A 30 -48.14 -8.95 -47.55
CA LYS A 30 -47.49 -9.24 -46.25
C LYS A 30 -46.08 -8.68 -46.16
N LEU A 31 -45.31 -8.70 -47.25
CA LEU A 31 -44.01 -8.05 -47.31
C LEU A 31 -44.12 -6.54 -47.09
N ASP A 32 -45.12 -5.88 -47.66
CA ASP A 32 -45.35 -4.44 -47.45
C ASP A 32 -45.69 -4.12 -45.98
N VAL A 33 -46.47 -4.99 -45.32
CA VAL A 33 -46.76 -4.88 -43.88
C VAL A 33 -45.49 -5.06 -43.04
N ILE A 34 -44.65 -6.06 -43.35
CA ILE A 34 -43.37 -6.26 -42.66
C ILE A 34 -42.48 -5.03 -42.81
N CYS A 35 -42.34 -4.51 -44.03
CA CYS A 35 -41.58 -3.29 -44.30
C CYS A 35 -42.09 -2.09 -43.46
N SER A 36 -43.41 -1.96 -43.30
CA SER A 36 -44.00 -0.92 -42.44
C SER A 36 -43.66 -1.11 -40.97
N ILE A 37 -43.72 -2.34 -40.45
CA ILE A 37 -43.40 -2.67 -39.05
C ILE A 37 -41.91 -2.44 -38.79
N ASP A 38 -41.02 -2.87 -39.68
CA ASP A 38 -39.57 -2.69 -39.54
C ASP A 38 -39.19 -1.20 -39.50
N LYS A 39 -39.89 -0.37 -40.28
CA LYS A 39 -39.74 1.08 -40.22
C LYS A 39 -40.16 1.64 -38.86
N GLU A 40 -41.30 1.20 -38.32
CA GLU A 40 -41.79 1.64 -37.01
C GLU A 40 -40.86 1.20 -35.87
N ILE A 41 -40.34 -0.03 -35.92
CA ILE A 41 -39.31 -0.54 -34.99
C ILE A 41 -38.09 0.37 -35.05
N LYS A 42 -37.58 0.67 -36.24
CA LYS A 42 -36.41 1.53 -36.42
C LYS A 42 -36.65 2.94 -35.87
N ASP A 43 -37.80 3.54 -36.17
CA ASP A 43 -38.14 4.88 -35.69
C ASP A 43 -38.24 4.92 -34.15
N ILE A 44 -38.80 3.87 -33.53
CA ILE A 44 -38.85 3.73 -32.07
C ILE A 44 -37.46 3.52 -31.48
N GLU A 45 -36.61 2.70 -32.10
CA GLU A 45 -35.23 2.46 -31.67
C GLU A 45 -34.40 3.75 -31.70
N ASP A 46 -34.52 4.54 -32.77
CA ASP A 46 -33.85 5.84 -32.93
C ASP A 46 -34.33 6.85 -31.87
N SER A 47 -35.65 6.89 -31.62
CA SER A 47 -36.24 7.71 -30.56
C SER A 47 -35.75 7.30 -29.16
N LEU A 48 -35.69 5.99 -28.90
CA LEU A 48 -35.18 5.44 -27.65
C LEU A 48 -33.70 5.78 -27.45
N ALA A 49 -32.88 5.68 -28.49
CA ALA A 49 -31.47 6.05 -28.47
C ALA A 49 -31.31 7.55 -28.12
N THR A 50 -32.11 8.41 -28.75
CA THR A 50 -32.14 9.85 -28.49
C THR A 50 -32.53 10.17 -27.04
N LEU A 51 -33.59 9.54 -26.52
CA LEU A 51 -34.02 9.72 -25.13
C LEU A 51 -32.98 9.20 -24.13
N LYS A 52 -32.32 8.08 -24.42
CA LYS A 52 -31.21 7.55 -23.59
C LYS A 52 -30.03 8.54 -23.55
N ALA A 53 -29.65 9.11 -24.68
CA ALA A 53 -28.62 10.14 -24.76
C ALA A 53 -29.00 11.38 -23.93
N ARG A 54 -30.22 11.89 -24.11
CA ARG A 54 -30.75 13.04 -23.33
C ARG A 54 -30.78 12.74 -21.83
N ARG A 55 -31.23 11.56 -21.41
CA ARG A 55 -31.21 11.12 -20.01
C ARG A 55 -29.79 11.07 -19.45
N LYS A 56 -28.82 10.55 -20.21
CA LYS A 56 -27.40 10.52 -19.82
C LYS A 56 -26.86 11.94 -19.61
N SER A 57 -27.12 12.85 -20.55
CA SER A 57 -26.72 14.25 -20.45
C SER A 57 -27.33 14.96 -19.23
N ASN A 58 -28.63 14.77 -18.98
CA ASN A 58 -29.30 15.33 -17.80
C ASN A 58 -28.74 14.76 -16.49
N LYS A 59 -28.44 13.46 -16.42
CA LYS A 59 -27.77 12.87 -15.25
C LYS A 59 -26.40 13.51 -14.99
N ILE A 60 -25.62 13.78 -16.04
CA ILE A 60 -24.33 14.47 -15.92
C ILE A 60 -24.54 15.91 -15.45
N PHE A 61 -25.51 16.63 -16.02
CA PHE A 61 -25.86 17.99 -15.61
C PHE A 61 -26.21 18.05 -14.12
N ILE A 62 -27.11 17.18 -13.65
CA ILE A 62 -27.51 17.10 -12.24
C ILE A 62 -26.30 16.81 -11.34
N ARG A 63 -25.48 15.79 -11.67
CA ARG A 63 -24.29 15.44 -10.88
C ARG A 63 -23.30 16.59 -10.77
N LYS A 64 -23.07 17.34 -11.85
CA LYS A 64 -22.17 18.51 -11.84
C LYS A 64 -22.69 19.60 -10.90
N HIS A 65 -23.99 19.89 -10.92
CA HIS A 65 -24.58 20.92 -10.06
C HIS A 65 -24.66 20.47 -8.60
N GLN A 66 -25.01 19.22 -8.33
CA GLN A 66 -24.93 18.63 -6.99
C GLN A 66 -23.51 18.71 -6.42
N ALA A 67 -22.49 18.47 -7.26
CA ALA A 67 -21.10 18.62 -6.85
C ALA A 67 -20.71 20.07 -6.54
N LEU A 68 -21.40 21.10 -7.06
CA LEU A 68 -21.13 22.51 -6.72
C LEU A 68 -21.63 22.84 -5.32
N ILE A 69 -22.80 22.32 -4.94
CA ILE A 69 -23.43 22.55 -3.63
C ILE A 69 -23.10 21.45 -2.61
N ALA A 70 -22.12 20.60 -2.91
CA ALA A 70 -21.71 19.54 -2.00
C ALA A 70 -21.24 20.16 -0.67
N PRO A 71 -21.74 19.70 0.50
CA PRO A 71 -21.44 20.31 1.79
C PRO A 71 -19.94 20.50 2.05
N ILE A 72 -19.12 19.54 1.59
CA ILE A 72 -17.67 19.54 1.79
C ILE A 72 -16.94 20.70 1.08
N LYS A 73 -17.55 21.31 0.04
CA LYS A 73 -17.00 22.50 -0.63
C LYS A 73 -17.31 23.80 0.12
N LEU A 74 -18.30 23.77 1.01
CA LEU A 74 -18.74 24.91 1.80
C LEU A 74 -18.05 24.98 3.16
N LEU A 75 -17.28 23.94 3.52
CA LEU A 75 -16.55 23.91 4.78
C LEU A 75 -15.37 24.91 4.76
N PRO A 76 -15.15 25.64 5.86
CA PRO A 76 -13.94 26.42 6.04
C PRO A 76 -12.68 25.52 5.94
N PRO A 77 -11.54 26.06 5.47
CA PRO A 77 -10.29 25.32 5.36
C PRO A 77 -9.90 24.59 6.65
N ASP A 78 -10.03 25.23 7.82
CA ASP A 78 -9.62 24.65 9.11
C ASP A 78 -10.45 23.41 9.49
N ILE A 79 -11.76 23.45 9.23
CA ILE A 79 -12.65 22.32 9.47
C ILE A 79 -12.31 21.18 8.50
N LEU A 80 -12.05 21.51 7.24
CA LEU A 80 -11.67 20.51 6.24
C LEU A 80 -10.32 19.86 6.55
N SER A 81 -9.32 20.63 7.00
CA SER A 81 -8.04 20.11 7.47
C SER A 81 -8.19 19.22 8.70
N THR A 82 -9.10 19.57 9.62
CA THR A 82 -9.42 18.74 10.80
C THR A 82 -10.01 17.39 10.37
N ILE A 83 -10.92 17.40 9.39
CA ILE A 83 -11.46 16.17 8.80
C ILE A 83 -10.34 15.34 8.15
N PHE A 84 -9.46 15.96 7.37
CA PHE A 84 -8.33 15.26 6.73
C PHE A 84 -7.43 14.57 7.75
N LEU A 85 -7.12 15.24 8.87
CA LEU A 85 -6.32 14.68 9.95
C LEU A 85 -7.03 13.52 10.65
N ALA A 86 -8.36 13.61 10.82
CA ALA A 86 -9.18 12.54 11.40
C ALA A 86 -9.29 11.30 10.49
N CYS A 87 -9.09 11.46 9.17
CA CYS A 87 -9.03 10.35 8.23
C CYS A 87 -7.69 9.58 8.26
N LEU A 88 -6.68 10.08 8.99
CA LEU A 88 -5.40 9.39 9.08
C LEU A 88 -5.52 8.12 9.94
N PRO A 89 -4.89 7.02 9.51
CA PRO A 89 -4.90 5.77 10.26
C PRO A 89 -4.26 6.01 11.63
N VAL A 90 -4.79 5.32 12.63
CA VAL A 90 -4.15 5.29 13.96
C VAL A 90 -2.75 4.73 13.77
N ILE A 91 -1.75 5.35 14.42
CA ILE A 91 -0.32 4.99 14.30
C ILE A 91 -0.05 3.50 14.61
N GLU A 92 -1.03 2.81 15.20
CA GLU A 92 -0.91 1.43 15.62
C GLU A 92 -1.24 0.39 14.55
N SER A 93 -1.88 0.76 13.44
CA SER A 93 -2.21 -0.17 12.37
C SER A 93 -1.05 -0.33 11.37
N THR A 94 -0.61 -1.56 11.12
CA THR A 94 0.36 -1.90 10.06
C THR A 94 -0.21 -1.74 8.65
N GLU A 95 -1.52 -1.51 8.52
CA GLU A 95 -2.28 -1.46 7.26
C GLU A 95 -1.99 -0.23 6.37
N ALA A 96 -1.21 0.74 6.85
CA ALA A 96 -1.04 2.04 6.19
C ALA A 96 0.40 2.34 5.75
N ALA A 97 1.04 1.40 5.07
CA ALA A 97 2.29 1.70 4.36
C ALA A 97 2.10 2.94 3.45
N MET A 98 3.16 3.73 3.23
CA MET A 98 3.18 4.92 2.35
C MET A 98 2.97 4.55 0.88
N THR A 99 1.75 4.09 0.57
CA THR A 99 1.28 3.64 -0.73
C THR A 99 0.44 4.72 -1.39
N PRO A 100 0.15 4.59 -2.70
CA PRO A 100 -0.77 5.50 -3.39
C PRO A 100 -2.17 5.59 -2.75
N ASN A 101 -2.56 4.55 -1.99
CA ASN A 101 -3.85 4.47 -1.30
C ASN A 101 -3.82 5.08 0.11
N HIS A 102 -2.69 5.62 0.56
CA HIS A 102 -2.61 6.28 1.85
C HIS A 102 -3.56 7.50 1.89
N PRO A 103 -4.34 7.72 2.97
CA PRO A 103 -5.34 8.79 3.01
C PRO A 103 -4.80 10.17 2.66
N THR A 104 -3.62 10.55 3.17
CA THR A 104 -2.94 11.81 2.80
C THR A 104 -2.74 11.96 1.29
N VAL A 105 -2.35 10.88 0.62
CA VAL A 105 -2.15 10.87 -0.84
C VAL A 105 -3.50 11.04 -1.51
N MET A 106 -4.47 10.19 -1.20
CA MET A 106 -5.81 10.24 -1.80
C MET A 106 -6.43 11.64 -1.68
N ILE A 107 -6.38 12.24 -0.49
CA ILE A 107 -6.85 13.61 -0.22
C ILE A 107 -6.18 14.63 -1.16
N SER A 108 -4.85 14.54 -1.33
CA SER A 108 -4.10 15.44 -2.21
C SER A 108 -4.40 15.26 -3.72
N HIS A 109 -5.11 14.19 -4.09
CA HIS A 109 -5.48 13.88 -5.47
C HIS A 109 -6.97 14.13 -5.80
N VAL A 110 -7.81 14.53 -4.84
CA VAL A 110 -9.26 14.77 -5.07
C VAL A 110 -9.53 15.95 -6.00
N CYS A 111 -9.03 17.14 -5.66
CA CYS A 111 -9.17 18.35 -6.48
C CYS A 111 -8.07 19.36 -6.18
N ARG A 112 -8.00 20.45 -6.96
CA ARG A 112 -6.97 21.50 -6.77
C ARG A 112 -7.02 22.13 -5.38
N GLN A 113 -8.21 22.42 -4.86
CA GLN A 113 -8.38 23.04 -3.53
C GLN A 113 -7.88 22.11 -2.43
N TRP A 114 -8.24 20.83 -2.48
CA TRP A 114 -7.82 19.83 -1.48
C TRP A 114 -6.32 19.58 -1.53
N ARG A 115 -5.74 19.55 -2.74
CA ARG A 115 -4.28 19.44 -2.91
C ARG A 115 -3.55 20.59 -2.25
N GLN A 116 -3.99 21.83 -2.50
CA GLN A 116 -3.39 23.01 -1.90
C GLN A 116 -3.50 22.94 -0.38
N LEU A 117 -4.70 22.65 0.14
CA LEU A 117 -4.93 22.54 1.58
C LEU A 117 -4.10 21.43 2.22
N ALA A 118 -3.94 20.29 1.55
CA ALA A 118 -3.09 19.20 2.02
C ALA A 118 -1.61 19.61 2.10
N PHE A 119 -1.11 20.42 1.17
CA PHE A 119 0.25 20.96 1.21
C PHE A 119 0.42 22.07 2.26
N ASP A 120 -0.64 22.83 2.52
CA ASP A 120 -0.68 23.87 3.55
C ASP A 120 -0.93 23.32 4.95
N THR A 121 -1.16 22.00 5.09
CA THR A 121 -1.34 21.30 6.36
C THR A 121 -0.21 20.29 6.59
N PRO A 122 0.97 20.72 7.08
CA PRO A 122 2.15 19.85 7.20
C PRO A 122 1.96 18.64 8.11
N LEU A 123 1.08 18.74 9.11
CA LEU A 123 0.72 17.64 10.01
C LEU A 123 0.17 16.40 9.29
N LEU A 124 -0.41 16.55 8.09
CA LEU A 124 -0.87 15.40 7.29
C LEU A 124 0.28 14.50 6.80
N TRP A 125 1.50 15.04 6.78
CA TRP A 125 2.70 14.39 6.27
C TRP A 125 3.66 13.98 7.39
N SER A 126 3.32 14.24 8.66
CA SER A 126 4.22 13.99 9.79
C SER A 126 4.19 12.55 10.31
N ARG A 127 3.27 11.71 9.80
CA ARG A 127 3.23 10.26 10.06
C ARG A 127 3.98 9.53 8.94
N ILE A 128 5.07 8.89 9.30
CA ILE A 128 5.95 8.16 8.37
C ILE A 128 5.88 6.67 8.72
N GLN A 129 5.44 5.86 7.76
CA GLN A 129 5.28 4.42 7.93
C GLN A 129 6.11 3.66 6.90
N LEU A 130 7.16 3.01 7.38
CA LEU A 130 8.11 2.23 6.61
C LEU A 130 7.96 0.76 6.95
N VAL A 131 7.51 -0.03 5.99
CA VAL A 131 7.45 -1.50 6.13
C VAL A 131 8.32 -2.06 5.01
N LEU A 132 9.48 -2.59 5.38
CA LEU A 132 10.37 -3.25 4.44
C LEU A 132 9.89 -4.69 4.23
N PRO A 133 10.00 -5.22 3.00
CA PRO A 133 9.65 -6.60 2.73
C PRO A 133 10.57 -7.54 3.52
N SER A 134 9.98 -8.52 4.23
CA SER A 134 10.72 -9.62 4.83
C SER A 134 11.11 -10.61 3.73
N VAL A 135 12.40 -10.85 3.54
CA VAL A 135 12.87 -11.85 2.58
C VAL A 135 13.15 -13.15 3.32
N ASN A 136 12.23 -14.11 3.23
CA ASN A 136 12.47 -15.46 3.72
C ASN A 136 13.12 -16.24 2.58
N CYS A 137 14.43 -16.49 2.68
CA CYS A 137 15.09 -17.44 1.78
C CYS A 137 14.68 -18.84 2.23
N GLU A 138 13.77 -19.51 1.50
CA GLU A 138 13.53 -20.93 1.76
C GLU A 138 14.77 -21.74 1.33
N PRO A 139 15.36 -22.55 2.24
CA PRO A 139 16.66 -23.18 2.01
C PRO A 139 16.61 -24.44 1.13
N TYR A 140 15.48 -24.75 0.47
CA TYR A 140 15.26 -26.12 0.01
C TYR A 140 15.90 -26.52 -1.33
N PHE A 141 16.34 -25.59 -2.21
CA PHE A 141 16.92 -25.97 -3.51
C PHE A 141 18.08 -25.06 -3.98
N PRO A 142 19.35 -25.50 -3.91
CA PRO A 142 20.52 -24.68 -4.24
C PRO A 142 20.65 -24.28 -5.72
N ASN A 143 20.13 -25.07 -6.66
CA ASN A 143 20.47 -24.93 -8.09
C ASN A 143 19.54 -23.98 -8.86
N GLU A 144 18.35 -23.65 -8.35
CA GLU A 144 17.42 -22.65 -8.92
C GLU A 144 17.43 -21.31 -8.13
N ALA A 145 18.10 -21.28 -6.96
CA ALA A 145 18.16 -20.12 -6.07
C ALA A 145 18.97 -18.94 -6.66
N ASP A 146 19.87 -19.20 -7.60
CA ASP A 146 20.85 -18.22 -8.09
C ASP A 146 20.22 -17.06 -8.89
N HIS A 147 19.29 -17.35 -9.81
CA HIS A 147 18.56 -16.31 -10.56
C HIS A 147 17.50 -15.65 -9.68
N ALA A 148 16.78 -16.45 -8.89
CA ALA A 148 15.72 -15.98 -8.00
C ALA A 148 16.25 -14.96 -6.97
N ASN A 149 17.44 -15.16 -6.41
CA ASN A 149 18.03 -14.23 -5.45
C ASN A 149 18.42 -12.88 -6.08
N ARG A 150 18.91 -12.87 -7.33
CA ARG A 150 19.27 -11.62 -8.02
C ARG A 150 18.04 -10.81 -8.39
N GLU A 151 16.99 -11.47 -8.87
CA GLU A 151 15.69 -10.85 -9.15
C GLU A 151 15.03 -10.32 -7.87
N THR A 152 15.09 -11.09 -6.78
CA THR A 152 14.60 -10.68 -5.46
C THR A 152 15.37 -9.47 -4.92
N ALA A 153 16.69 -9.44 -5.06
CA ALA A 153 17.50 -8.28 -4.69
C ALA A 153 17.14 -7.03 -5.50
N ALA A 154 16.95 -7.16 -6.82
CA ALA A 154 16.53 -6.04 -7.67
C ALA A 154 15.12 -5.54 -7.30
N LEU A 155 14.19 -6.44 -7.00
CA LEU A 155 12.84 -6.10 -6.52
C LEU A 155 12.92 -5.38 -5.17
N PHE A 156 13.73 -5.88 -4.24
CA PHE A 156 13.98 -5.25 -2.95
C PHE A 156 14.51 -3.82 -3.12
N ASP A 157 15.53 -3.64 -3.95
CA ASP A 157 16.13 -2.32 -4.23
C ASP A 157 15.09 -1.35 -4.82
N SER A 158 14.24 -1.81 -5.74
CA SER A 158 13.15 -1.01 -6.32
C SER A 158 12.11 -0.59 -5.28
N VAL A 159 11.71 -1.50 -4.40
CA VAL A 159 10.77 -1.21 -3.30
C VAL A 159 11.38 -0.21 -2.32
N VAL A 160 12.64 -0.42 -1.91
CA VAL A 160 13.34 0.49 -1.00
C VAL A 160 13.52 1.87 -1.62
N GLN A 161 13.86 1.96 -2.91
CA GLN A 161 13.99 3.26 -3.59
C GLN A 161 12.66 4.02 -3.59
N ARG A 162 11.54 3.35 -3.90
CA ARG A 162 10.21 3.96 -3.80
C ARG A 162 9.89 4.44 -2.39
N LEU A 163 10.22 3.66 -1.37
CA LEU A 163 10.02 4.05 0.02
C LEU A 163 10.89 5.25 0.39
N PHE A 164 12.14 5.29 -0.07
CA PHE A 164 13.05 6.41 0.13
C PHE A 164 12.52 7.70 -0.51
N ASP A 165 12.07 7.62 -1.76
CA ASP A 165 11.50 8.76 -2.49
C ASP A 165 10.23 9.27 -1.81
N ALA A 166 9.33 8.36 -1.42
CA ALA A 166 8.12 8.69 -0.67
C ALA A 166 8.46 9.34 0.68
N THR A 167 9.41 8.79 1.43
CA THR A 167 9.84 9.33 2.72
C THR A 167 10.42 10.74 2.56
N THR A 168 11.23 10.96 1.53
CA THR A 168 11.81 12.27 1.23
C THR A 168 10.72 13.31 0.96
N ILE A 169 9.69 12.93 0.19
CA ILE A 169 8.52 13.79 -0.07
C ILE A 169 7.75 14.09 1.22
N TRP A 170 7.51 13.08 2.08
CA TRP A 170 6.79 13.25 3.34
C TRP A 170 7.56 14.16 4.29
N LEU A 171 8.86 13.93 4.44
CA LEU A 171 9.73 14.77 5.27
C LEU A 171 9.71 16.22 4.79
N SER A 172 9.87 16.45 3.50
CA SER A 172 9.79 17.80 2.90
C SER A 172 8.44 18.48 3.19
N ARG A 173 7.33 17.76 3.02
CA ARG A 173 5.97 18.31 3.22
C ARG A 173 5.58 18.46 4.69
N SER A 174 6.17 17.68 5.58
CA SER A 174 5.97 17.78 7.04
C SER A 174 6.62 19.03 7.65
N LYS A 175 7.50 19.71 6.91
CA LYS A 175 8.18 20.96 7.30
C LYS A 175 8.87 20.83 8.67
N GLY A 176 8.44 21.58 9.68
CA GLY A 176 8.97 21.52 11.05
C GLY A 176 8.10 20.74 12.03
N CYS A 177 7.03 20.08 11.56
CA CYS A 177 6.12 19.38 12.45
C CYS A 177 6.79 18.21 13.16
N PRO A 178 6.36 17.89 14.41
CA PRO A 178 6.83 16.70 15.11
C PRO A 178 6.42 15.43 14.34
N LEU A 179 7.36 14.48 14.25
CA LEU A 179 7.23 13.27 13.46
C LEU A 179 6.79 12.09 14.32
N SER A 180 5.88 11.29 13.76
CA SER A 180 5.51 9.98 14.27
C SER A 180 6.00 8.92 13.28
N ILE A 181 6.95 8.10 13.70
CA ILE A 181 7.62 7.14 12.82
C ILE A 181 7.26 5.72 13.24
N LEU A 182 6.81 4.94 12.26
CA LEU A 182 6.70 3.50 12.35
C LEU A 182 7.68 2.88 11.36
N MET A 183 8.55 1.98 11.85
CA MET A 183 9.42 1.18 11.00
C MET A 183 9.28 -0.30 11.35
N GLU A 184 9.02 -1.12 10.34
CA GLU A 184 9.10 -2.57 10.40
C GLU A 184 10.13 -3.02 9.36
N ALA A 185 11.23 -3.62 9.82
CA ALA A 185 12.36 -3.97 8.97
C ALA A 185 13.12 -5.17 9.54
N SER A 186 13.68 -6.00 8.66
CA SER A 186 14.53 -7.13 9.04
C SER A 186 15.81 -7.12 8.21
N GLU A 187 16.94 -7.36 8.86
CA GLU A 187 18.27 -7.54 8.26
C GLU A 187 18.67 -9.01 8.12
N GLY A 188 17.82 -9.94 8.59
CA GLY A 188 18.05 -11.39 8.51
C GLY A 188 17.74 -11.99 7.14
N ALA A 189 18.75 -12.52 6.46
CA ALA A 189 18.55 -13.57 5.46
C ALA A 189 18.53 -14.92 6.22
N GLY A 190 17.33 -15.46 6.51
CA GLY A 190 17.22 -16.75 7.17
C GLY A 190 17.89 -17.84 6.32
N GLY A 191 18.98 -18.42 6.79
CA GLY A 191 19.63 -19.57 6.15
C GLY A 191 21.13 -19.65 6.40
N GLY A 192 21.56 -20.59 7.24
CA GLY A 192 22.96 -20.86 7.59
C GLY A 192 23.87 -21.37 6.46
N PHE A 193 23.49 -21.23 5.19
CA PHE A 193 24.30 -21.60 4.03
C PHE A 193 24.65 -20.36 3.20
N ILE A 194 25.88 -19.86 3.34
CA ILE A 194 26.36 -18.68 2.63
C ILE A 194 26.63 -19.02 1.15
N THR A 195 25.68 -18.74 0.25
CA THR A 195 25.95 -18.72 -1.20
C THR A 195 26.39 -17.32 -1.67
N PRO A 196 27.13 -17.19 -2.79
CA PRO A 196 27.52 -15.89 -3.33
C PRO A 196 26.35 -14.95 -3.65
N GLN A 197 25.18 -15.45 -4.08
CA GLN A 197 24.01 -14.59 -4.32
C GLN A 197 23.27 -14.18 -3.05
N LEU A 198 23.31 -14.98 -1.98
CA LEU A 198 22.84 -14.55 -0.65
C LEU A 198 23.59 -13.31 -0.18
N LYS A 199 24.89 -13.17 -0.50
CA LYS A 199 25.68 -11.95 -0.23
C LYS A 199 25.22 -10.73 -1.04
N ILE A 200 24.70 -10.92 -2.25
CA ILE A 200 24.16 -9.81 -3.07
C ILE A 200 22.88 -9.29 -2.42
N LEU A 201 21.96 -10.19 -2.08
CA LEU A 201 20.71 -9.84 -1.41
C LEU A 201 20.95 -9.22 -0.02
N GLU A 202 21.82 -9.82 0.80
CA GLU A 202 22.25 -9.26 2.08
C GLU A 202 22.86 -7.86 1.91
N GLY A 203 23.69 -7.68 0.87
CA GLY A 203 24.25 -6.38 0.50
C GLY A 203 23.19 -5.34 0.16
N SER A 204 22.21 -5.69 -0.69
CA SER A 204 21.06 -4.82 -1.01
C SER A 204 20.23 -4.50 0.23
N ILE A 205 19.97 -5.48 1.11
CA ILE A 205 19.24 -5.29 2.37
C ILE A 205 19.95 -4.28 3.26
N LEU A 206 21.24 -4.47 3.54
CA LEU A 206 22.04 -3.58 4.40
C LEU A 206 22.18 -2.18 3.78
N MET A 207 22.42 -2.08 2.48
CA MET A 207 22.51 -0.80 1.80
C MET A 207 21.17 -0.05 1.82
N GLY A 208 20.07 -0.76 1.54
CA GLY A 208 18.72 -0.21 1.52
C GLY A 208 18.25 0.24 2.90
N SER A 209 18.40 -0.61 3.92
CA SER A 209 18.07 -0.26 5.30
C SER A 209 18.95 0.90 5.80
N GLY A 210 20.24 0.91 5.48
CA GLY A 210 21.16 1.98 5.82
C GLY A 210 20.78 3.34 5.25
N LYS A 211 20.32 3.38 3.98
CA LYS A 211 19.82 4.61 3.36
C LYS A 211 18.60 5.17 4.10
N LEU A 212 17.61 4.32 4.40
CA LEU A 212 16.40 4.73 5.11
C LEU A 212 16.69 5.15 6.54
N VAL A 213 17.50 4.39 7.28
CA VAL A 213 17.92 4.72 8.64
C VAL A 213 18.64 6.08 8.66
N SER A 214 19.56 6.31 7.72
CA SER A 214 20.28 7.59 7.66
C SER A 214 19.36 8.77 7.35
N LEU A 215 18.36 8.58 6.47
CA LEU A 215 17.34 9.58 6.18
C LEU A 215 16.44 9.87 7.38
N LEU A 216 16.06 8.87 8.16
CA LEU A 216 15.29 9.09 9.38
C LEU A 216 16.13 9.83 10.43
N LEU A 217 17.37 9.39 10.63
CA LEU A 217 18.28 9.96 11.64
C LEU A 217 18.63 11.41 11.37
N SER A 218 18.64 11.88 10.11
CA SER A 218 18.84 13.31 9.81
C SER A 218 17.72 14.19 10.37
N GLU A 219 16.56 13.60 10.65
CA GLU A 219 15.36 14.29 11.14
C GLU A 219 15.03 13.91 12.61
N SER A 220 15.96 13.24 13.31
CA SER A 220 15.82 12.74 14.69
C SER A 220 15.36 13.80 15.69
N LYS A 221 15.81 15.04 15.50
CA LYS A 221 15.46 16.17 16.38
C LYS A 221 13.97 16.46 16.46
N ARG A 222 13.21 16.04 15.45
CA ARG A 222 11.77 16.27 15.31
C ARG A 222 10.93 15.06 15.71
N TRP A 223 11.53 13.97 16.17
CA TRP A 223 10.78 12.76 16.50
C TRP A 223 10.01 12.96 17.82
N GLU A 224 8.68 12.88 17.75
CA GLU A 224 7.80 12.93 18.93
C GLU A 224 7.38 11.52 19.37
N GLN A 225 7.15 10.63 18.40
CA GLN A 225 6.79 9.24 18.65
C GLN A 225 7.50 8.31 17.69
N VAL A 226 8.05 7.21 18.21
CA VAL A 226 8.64 6.15 17.40
C VAL A 226 8.11 4.77 17.78
N ARG A 227 7.90 3.93 16.76
CA ARG A 227 7.59 2.51 16.90
C ARG A 227 8.45 1.71 15.93
N PHE A 228 9.40 0.96 16.45
CA PHE A 228 10.31 0.14 15.67
C PHE A 228 10.06 -1.34 15.95
N LYS A 229 9.84 -2.12 14.89
CA LYS A 229 9.80 -3.58 14.90
C LYS A 229 10.95 -4.08 14.05
N LEU A 230 12.02 -4.54 14.70
CA LEU A 230 13.31 -4.76 14.05
C LEU A 230 13.70 -6.25 14.13
N GLY A 231 13.99 -6.86 12.98
CA GLY A 231 14.65 -8.16 12.89
C GLY A 231 16.16 -7.96 12.75
N ILE A 232 16.93 -8.07 13.85
CA ILE A 232 18.37 -7.81 13.86
C ILE A 232 19.11 -9.14 14.03
N ILE A 233 20.08 -9.42 13.16
CA ILE A 233 21.00 -10.55 13.33
C ILE A 233 21.99 -10.21 14.47
N GLY A 234 22.08 -11.07 15.48
CA GLY A 234 22.87 -10.85 16.69
C GLY A 234 24.33 -10.46 16.44
N ASN A 235 24.78 -9.42 17.14
CA ASN A 235 26.15 -8.89 17.20
C ASN A 235 26.86 -8.68 15.84
N ASN A 236 26.13 -8.37 14.76
CA ASN A 236 26.74 -8.00 13.50
C ASN A 236 27.12 -6.51 13.49
N PRO A 237 28.41 -6.13 13.48
CA PRO A 237 28.84 -4.73 13.44
C PRO A 237 28.40 -3.99 12.17
N LYS A 238 27.88 -4.70 11.16
CA LYS A 238 27.36 -4.12 9.92
C LYS A 238 25.87 -3.76 9.99
N SER A 239 25.15 -4.15 11.05
CA SER A 239 23.71 -3.89 11.20
C SER A 239 23.42 -2.39 11.14
N GLN A 240 22.56 -1.97 10.21
CA GLN A 240 22.15 -0.57 10.07
C GLN A 240 20.97 -0.25 10.99
N LEU A 241 20.06 -1.20 11.20
CA LEU A 241 18.92 -1.08 12.12
C LEU A 241 19.38 -0.86 13.56
N SER A 242 20.50 -1.46 13.98
CA SER A 242 21.04 -1.28 15.32
C SER A 242 21.33 0.19 15.67
N ARG A 243 21.66 1.03 14.68
CA ARG A 243 21.92 2.48 14.86
C ARG A 243 20.73 3.23 15.46
N LEU A 244 19.50 2.76 15.23
CA LEU A 244 18.28 3.34 15.81
C LEU A 244 18.16 3.09 17.32
N LEU A 245 18.97 2.18 17.88
CA LEU A 245 18.95 1.78 19.28
C LEU A 245 19.98 2.52 20.15
N PHE A 246 20.91 3.25 19.53
CA PHE A 246 22.02 3.94 20.22
C PHE A 246 21.88 5.47 20.16
N LEU A 247 20.67 5.98 20.38
CA LEU A 247 20.37 7.42 20.35
C LEU A 247 20.52 8.05 21.74
N ASN A 248 21.15 9.23 21.79
CA ASN A 248 21.25 10.01 23.03
C ASN A 248 20.05 10.94 23.18
N PRO A 249 19.74 11.39 24.42
CA PRO A 249 18.71 12.40 24.67
C PRO A 249 18.78 13.64 23.77
N GLN A 250 19.98 14.07 23.40
CA GLN A 250 20.21 15.27 22.58
C GLN A 250 19.88 15.05 21.10
N ASP A 251 19.94 13.79 20.65
CA ASP A 251 19.61 13.42 19.27
C ASP A 251 18.09 13.43 19.05
N VAL A 252 17.31 13.16 20.11
CA VAL A 252 15.85 13.03 20.10
C VAL A 252 15.18 13.86 21.22
N PRO A 253 15.34 15.19 21.23
CA PRO A 253 15.00 16.04 22.37
C PRO A 253 13.48 16.11 22.66
N ILE A 254 12.63 15.94 21.65
CA ILE A 254 11.16 16.05 21.80
C ILE A 254 10.45 14.70 21.84
N LEU A 255 11.20 13.59 21.92
CA LEU A 255 10.64 12.24 21.89
C LEU A 255 9.84 11.95 23.16
N ARG A 256 8.53 11.74 23.00
CA ARG A 256 7.58 11.47 24.09
C ARG A 256 7.25 10.00 24.24
N LYS A 257 7.16 9.26 23.13
CA LYS A 257 6.77 7.85 23.13
C LYS A 257 7.71 7.03 22.26
N ALA A 258 8.29 5.98 22.84
CA ALA A 258 9.13 5.04 22.12
C ALA A 258 8.67 3.60 22.37
N SER A 259 8.49 2.84 21.30
CA SER A 259 8.20 1.41 21.35
C SER A 259 9.17 0.68 20.45
N VAL A 260 10.01 -0.19 21.01
CA VAL A 260 10.99 -0.97 20.26
C VAL A 260 10.74 -2.45 20.53
N VAL A 261 10.48 -3.20 19.47
CA VAL A 261 10.31 -4.65 19.47
C VAL A 261 11.43 -5.23 18.62
N ILE A 262 12.24 -6.10 19.21
CA ILE A 262 13.31 -6.80 18.50
C ILE A 262 12.87 -8.25 18.34
N ASN A 263 12.61 -8.67 17.09
CA ASN A 263 12.31 -10.06 16.77
C ASN A 263 13.63 -10.76 16.43
N LEU A 264 13.98 -11.84 17.13
CA LEU A 264 15.06 -12.71 16.68
C LEU A 264 14.52 -13.56 15.52
N LEU A 265 15.25 -13.62 14.41
CA LEU A 265 15.14 -14.81 13.55
C LEU A 265 15.76 -15.94 14.37
N GLU A 266 14.93 -16.80 14.95
CA GLU A 266 15.41 -18.09 15.46
C GLU A 266 15.98 -18.83 14.25
N ASP A 267 17.30 -19.08 14.27
CA ASP A 267 17.90 -20.03 13.33
C ASP A 267 17.11 -21.34 13.45
N LEU A 268 16.60 -21.81 12.32
CA LEU A 268 15.97 -23.13 12.20
C LEU A 268 16.91 -24.15 12.86
N GLU A 269 16.48 -24.71 13.99
CA GLU A 269 17.17 -25.80 14.66
C GLU A 269 17.37 -26.97 13.68
N VAL A 270 18.59 -27.11 13.16
CA VAL A 270 19.08 -28.39 12.64
C VAL A 270 20.20 -28.84 13.59
N PRO A 271 20.01 -29.90 14.38
CA PRO A 271 21.01 -30.32 15.34
C PRO A 271 22.09 -31.15 14.66
N ILE A 272 23.27 -30.59 14.41
CA ILE A 272 24.46 -31.39 14.01
C ILE A 272 25.72 -30.87 14.70
N ASN A 273 25.78 -30.98 16.03
CA ASN A 273 26.94 -31.51 16.79
C ASN A 273 26.77 -31.23 18.29
N PRO A 274 26.83 -32.23 19.18
CA PRO A 274 26.73 -32.02 20.63
C PRO A 274 28.05 -31.54 21.28
N THR A 275 29.05 -31.10 20.51
CA THR A 275 30.40 -30.76 21.01
C THR A 275 30.79 -29.30 20.86
N VAL A 276 29.91 -28.45 20.33
CA VAL A 276 30.13 -27.00 20.29
C VAL A 276 29.13 -26.39 21.25
N GLU A 277 29.60 -25.97 22.43
CA GLU A 277 28.80 -25.06 23.26
C GLU A 277 28.36 -23.88 22.36
N PRO A 278 27.08 -23.49 22.36
CA PRO A 278 26.65 -22.30 21.63
C PRO A 278 27.38 -21.12 22.26
N THR A 279 28.50 -20.74 21.65
CA THR A 279 29.30 -19.60 22.06
C THR A 279 28.37 -18.43 22.18
N ARG A 280 28.34 -17.84 23.37
CA ARG A 280 27.43 -16.79 23.83
C ARG A 280 27.39 -15.62 22.83
N LEU A 281 26.57 -15.73 21.79
CA LEU A 281 26.45 -14.71 20.73
C LEU A 281 25.79 -13.42 21.22
N TRP A 282 25.25 -13.45 22.45
CA TRP A 282 24.33 -12.45 23.00
C TRP A 282 24.87 -11.73 24.24
N ASP A 283 26.15 -11.87 24.58
CA ASP A 283 26.79 -10.99 25.56
C ASP A 283 26.89 -9.56 24.96
N GLY A 284 25.86 -8.73 25.21
CA GLY A 284 26.03 -7.28 25.17
C GLY A 284 25.32 -6.49 24.07
N ILE A 285 24.03 -6.73 23.77
CA ILE A 285 23.20 -5.61 23.30
C ILE A 285 22.99 -4.68 24.50
N ALA A 286 23.99 -3.86 24.78
CA ALA A 286 23.85 -2.72 25.66
C ALA A 286 23.00 -1.70 24.91
N MET A 287 21.67 -1.80 25.04
CA MET A 287 20.77 -0.77 24.54
C MET A 287 21.23 0.55 25.15
N GLY A 288 21.69 1.47 24.30
CA GLY A 288 21.80 2.87 24.68
C GLY A 288 20.41 3.26 25.13
N THR A 289 20.26 3.63 26.39
CA THR A 289 18.94 3.99 26.90
C THR A 289 18.42 5.13 26.04
N ILE A 290 17.35 4.88 25.26
CA ILE A 290 16.56 5.94 24.61
C ILE A 290 15.91 6.70 25.78
N HIS A 291 16.69 7.55 26.43
CA HIS A 291 16.30 8.41 27.52
C HIS A 291 16.23 9.81 26.93
N GLY A 292 15.06 10.22 26.44
CA GLY A 292 14.80 11.62 26.11
C GLY A 292 14.37 12.37 27.37
N GLN A 293 14.72 13.66 27.49
CA GLN A 293 14.23 14.51 28.58
C GLN A 293 12.69 14.63 28.59
N ALA A 294 12.06 14.49 27.41
CA ALA A 294 10.61 14.56 27.24
C ALA A 294 9.92 13.19 27.20
N LEU A 295 10.64 12.09 27.45
CA LEU A 295 10.12 10.73 27.29
C LEU A 295 9.09 10.41 28.38
N GLN A 296 7.87 10.11 27.96
CA GLN A 296 6.73 9.78 28.82
C GLN A 296 6.46 8.28 28.86
N SER A 297 6.77 7.56 27.78
CA SER A 297 6.51 6.12 27.65
C SER A 297 7.61 5.44 26.86
N LEU A 298 8.15 4.34 27.42
CA LEU A 298 9.11 3.46 26.78
C LEU A 298 8.63 2.01 26.89
N THR A 299 8.47 1.34 25.75
CA THR A 299 8.20 -0.10 25.67
C THR A 299 9.35 -0.77 24.95
N LEU A 300 10.00 -1.71 25.62
CA LEU A 300 11.07 -2.51 25.04
C LEU A 300 10.69 -3.98 25.16
N ALA A 301 10.54 -4.66 24.02
CA ALA A 301 10.34 -6.09 23.95
C ALA A 301 11.54 -6.74 23.27
N CYS A 302 12.31 -7.53 24.03
CA CYS A 302 13.45 -8.29 23.55
C CYS A 302 13.30 -9.76 23.99
N PRO A 303 13.81 -10.74 23.22
CA PRO A 303 13.78 -12.13 23.63
C PRO A 303 14.62 -12.37 24.89
N LYS A 304 14.21 -13.33 25.72
CA LYS A 304 14.71 -13.55 27.09
C LYS A 304 16.25 -13.65 27.19
N ALA A 305 16.94 -14.11 26.14
CA ALA A 305 18.39 -14.28 26.10
C ALA A 305 19.21 -12.96 26.00
N ALA A 306 18.58 -11.82 25.68
CA ALA A 306 19.27 -10.53 25.48
C ALA A 306 19.33 -9.62 26.72
N THR A 307 18.88 -10.07 27.89
CA THR A 307 18.73 -9.22 29.08
C THR A 307 20.02 -9.08 29.90
N LYS A 308 20.87 -8.12 29.54
CA LYS A 308 21.75 -7.40 30.49
C LYS A 308 21.49 -5.90 30.40
N LEU A 309 20.41 -5.43 31.02
CA LEU A 309 20.16 -4.00 31.23
C LEU A 309 21.22 -3.46 32.20
N LYS A 310 22.20 -2.70 31.70
CA LYS A 310 22.99 -1.83 32.57
C LYS A 310 22.16 -0.60 32.92
N THR A 311 21.45 -0.66 34.03
CA THR A 311 21.03 0.55 34.74
C THR A 311 22.30 1.29 35.17
N LEU A 312 22.58 2.45 34.58
CA LEU A 312 23.54 3.39 35.14
C LEU A 312 23.03 3.78 36.53
N GLN A 313 23.67 3.24 37.57
CA GLN A 313 23.47 3.70 38.93
C GLN A 313 23.73 5.21 38.95
N GLY A 314 22.70 5.96 39.33
CA GLY A 314 22.84 7.35 39.72
C GLY A 314 23.90 7.47 40.81
N GLY A 315 24.75 8.49 40.67
CA GLY A 315 25.89 8.70 41.54
C GLY A 315 25.50 8.83 43.01
N LYS A 316 26.40 8.34 43.87
CA LYS A 316 26.72 8.90 45.18
C LYS A 316 28.19 8.60 45.48
N GLY A 317 28.94 9.62 45.85
CA GLY A 317 30.35 9.57 46.21
C GLY A 317 31.06 10.82 45.70
#